data_AF-A0A7L4WEH6-F1
#
_entry.id   AF-A0A7L4WEH6-F1
#
_cell.length_a   1.000
_cell.length_b   1.000
_cell.length_c   1.000
_cell.angle_alpha   90.00
_cell.angle_beta   90.00
_cell.angle_gamma   90.00
#
_symmetry.space_group_name_H-M   'P 1'
#
loop_
_entity.id
_entity.type
_entity.pdbx_description
1 polymer ?
#
loop_
_entity_poly.entity_id
_entity_poly.type
_entity_poly.pdbx_seq_one_letter_code
_entity_poly.pdbx_strand_id
1 'polypeptide(L)'
;MLIKEQLQTIHFSSAEKVTVEFLLNYPEKIADLTIQALAKQTFTQPSTIVRLAKKLNFHGWKDFKKAYLEEWAYLRRHFTKTDANLPFNKTDSIMTITKKMASLEQSAISDIYSLLEHQNLAAIKKMLLESATIRIFSQNANLLISKDFALKMNRIGKQVLHSDIKGEERYEAYTLTPKDCAIFISYTGENKSLLAVNTILKKNKVPTLAITSIGDNTLSRACTCFLPITTREKLYSKIGNFTSNISIIYLLDVLYAIVFSANYDSNLSRLREKGRAVDKRTINTDIMKEN
;
A
#
# COMPACT_ATOMS: atom_id res chain seq x y z
N MET A 1 11.32 -2.03 5.56
CA MET A 1 12.49 -2.75 5.06
C MET A 1 12.03 -4.06 4.47
N LEU A 2 12.39 -4.32 3.22
CA LEU A 2 12.13 -5.60 2.58
C LEU A 2 12.94 -6.70 3.30
N ILE A 3 12.45 -7.92 3.33
CA ILE A 3 13.14 -9.07 3.92
C ILE A 3 14.54 -9.22 3.30
N LYS A 4 14.68 -9.05 1.99
CA LYS A 4 15.97 -9.04 1.30
C LYS A 4 16.94 -8.00 1.88
N GLU A 5 16.46 -6.79 2.17
CA GLU A 5 17.27 -5.73 2.77
C GLU A 5 17.58 -6.02 4.24
N GLN A 6 16.63 -6.59 4.99
CA GLN A 6 16.84 -7.01 6.38
C GLN A 6 17.95 -8.05 6.47
N LEU A 7 17.96 -9.02 5.56
CA LEU A 7 19.00 -10.04 5.44
C LEU A 7 20.40 -9.44 5.16
N GLN A 8 20.47 -8.29 4.48
CA GLN A 8 21.74 -7.64 4.14
C GLN A 8 22.25 -6.67 5.23
N THR A 9 21.36 -6.13 6.06
CA THR A 9 21.66 -5.01 6.96
C THR A 9 21.72 -5.40 8.43
N ILE A 10 20.96 -6.41 8.85
CA ILE A 10 20.94 -6.86 10.25
C ILE A 10 22.20 -7.66 10.56
N HIS A 11 22.77 -7.45 11.75
CA HIS A 11 23.92 -8.22 12.19
C HIS A 11 23.52 -9.64 12.60
N PHE A 12 23.96 -10.64 11.85
CA PHE A 12 23.75 -12.07 12.12
C PHE A 12 24.98 -12.75 12.72
N SER A 13 24.77 -13.77 13.57
CA SER A 13 25.87 -14.64 14.03
C SER A 13 26.48 -15.42 12.87
N SER A 14 27.67 -15.98 13.02
CA SER A 14 28.34 -16.76 11.96
C SER A 14 27.45 -17.87 11.41
N ALA A 15 26.80 -18.66 12.27
CA ALA A 15 25.88 -19.71 11.85
C ALA A 15 24.63 -19.17 11.14
N GLU A 16 24.09 -18.03 11.58
CA GLU A 16 22.96 -17.38 10.91
C GLU A 16 23.37 -16.84 9.53
N LYS A 17 24.57 -16.25 9.40
CA LYS A 17 25.09 -15.68 8.14
C LYS A 17 25.13 -16.70 7.00
N VAL A 18 25.53 -17.95 7.28
CA VAL A 18 25.51 -19.01 6.25
C VAL A 18 24.09 -19.26 5.72
N THR A 19 23.09 -19.21 6.61
CA THR A 19 21.69 -19.33 6.19
C THR A 19 21.22 -18.09 5.42
N VAL A 20 21.61 -16.90 5.86
CA VAL A 20 21.33 -15.63 5.16
C VAL A 20 21.92 -15.63 3.75
N GLU A 21 23.17 -16.04 3.58
CA GLU A 21 23.82 -16.15 2.28
C GLU A 21 23.11 -17.13 1.36
N PHE A 22 22.69 -18.29 1.89
CA PHE A 22 21.91 -19.24 1.12
C PHE A 22 20.57 -18.65 0.67
N LEU A 23 19.86 -17.94 1.55
CA LEU A 23 18.62 -17.24 1.21
C LEU A 23 18.85 -16.16 0.14
N LEU A 24 19.96 -15.42 0.17
CA LEU A 24 20.22 -14.37 -0.81
C LEU A 24 20.64 -14.92 -2.18
N ASN A 25 21.39 -16.03 -2.19
CA ASN A 25 21.99 -16.58 -3.42
C ASN A 25 21.12 -17.63 -4.12
N TYR A 26 20.25 -18.33 -3.39
CA TYR A 26 19.42 -19.42 -3.93
C TYR A 26 17.93 -19.28 -3.57
N PRO A 27 17.31 -18.12 -3.81
CA PRO A 27 15.92 -17.85 -3.42
C PRO A 27 14.92 -18.84 -4.05
N GLU A 28 15.19 -19.28 -5.28
CA GLU A 28 14.33 -20.21 -6.02
C GLU A 28 14.23 -21.61 -5.39
N LYS A 29 15.26 -22.02 -4.64
CA LYS A 29 15.28 -23.34 -3.98
C LYS A 29 14.47 -23.36 -2.70
N ILE A 30 14.18 -22.20 -2.11
CA ILE A 30 13.57 -22.10 -0.78
C ILE A 30 12.16 -22.67 -0.76
N ALA A 31 11.40 -22.54 -1.86
CA ALA A 31 10.03 -23.02 -1.97
C ALA A 31 9.92 -24.51 -1.61
N ASP A 32 10.86 -25.33 -2.07
CA ASP A 32 10.80 -26.79 -1.94
C ASP A 32 11.50 -27.33 -0.68
N LEU A 33 12.26 -26.50 0.02
CA LEU A 33 13.04 -26.94 1.18
C LEU A 33 12.22 -26.95 2.47
N THR A 34 12.29 -28.06 3.21
CA THR A 34 11.89 -28.11 4.64
C THR A 34 12.94 -27.41 5.51
N ILE A 35 12.59 -27.09 6.76
CA ILE A 35 13.57 -26.51 7.68
C ILE A 35 14.75 -27.46 7.94
N GLN A 36 14.49 -28.76 7.99
CA GLN A 36 15.53 -29.78 8.15
C GLN A 36 16.44 -29.86 6.92
N ALA A 37 15.87 -29.79 5.72
CA ALA A 37 16.64 -29.81 4.48
C ALA A 37 17.50 -28.54 4.35
N LEU A 38 16.95 -27.37 4.68
CA LEU A 38 17.70 -26.12 4.69
C LEU A 38 18.85 -26.17 5.72
N ALA A 39 18.58 -26.64 6.94
CA ALA A 39 19.59 -26.80 7.98
C ALA A 39 20.75 -27.69 7.51
N LYS A 40 20.43 -28.80 6.82
CA LYS A 40 21.44 -29.67 6.22
C LYS A 40 22.25 -28.97 5.12
N GLN A 41 21.60 -28.21 4.24
CA GLN A 41 22.25 -27.47 3.15
C GLN A 41 23.18 -26.35 3.67
N THR A 42 22.80 -25.71 4.77
CA THR A 42 23.57 -24.60 5.35
C THR A 42 24.53 -25.05 6.46
N PHE A 43 24.62 -26.37 6.72
CA PHE A 43 25.38 -26.93 7.84
C PHE A 43 25.04 -26.29 9.19
N THR A 44 23.77 -25.96 9.40
CA THR A 44 23.24 -25.37 10.64
C THR A 44 22.25 -26.30 11.32
N GLN A 45 21.81 -25.92 12.52
CA GLN A 45 20.70 -26.59 13.21
C GLN A 45 19.37 -25.89 12.88
N PRO A 46 18.24 -26.62 12.82
CA PRO A 46 16.92 -26.01 12.62
C PRO A 46 16.59 -24.89 13.62
N SER A 47 17.07 -25.01 14.86
CA SER A 47 16.95 -23.98 15.90
C SER A 47 17.60 -22.64 15.51
N THR A 48 18.69 -22.67 14.74
CA THR A 48 19.36 -21.47 14.23
C THR A 48 18.49 -20.75 13.21
N ILE A 49 17.83 -21.51 12.33
CA ILE A 49 16.92 -20.96 11.32
C ILE A 49 15.67 -20.36 11.98
N VAL A 50 15.12 -21.01 13.01
CA VAL A 50 14.00 -20.45 13.79
C VAL A 50 14.41 -19.15 14.49
N ARG A 51 15.61 -19.10 15.07
CA ARG A 51 16.13 -17.89 15.72
C ARG A 51 16.36 -16.75 14.74
N LEU A 52 16.89 -17.05 13.54
CA LEU A 52 16.99 -16.09 12.43
C LEU A 52 15.62 -15.49 12.09
N ALA A 53 14.59 -16.34 11.90
CA ALA A 53 13.24 -15.88 11.61
C ALA A 53 12.68 -14.98 12.72
N LYS A 54 12.84 -15.36 13.99
CA LYS A 54 12.42 -14.55 15.14
C LYS A 54 13.17 -13.22 15.24
N LYS A 55 14.46 -13.22 14.92
CA LYS A 55 15.29 -12.00 14.89
C LYS A 55 14.85 -11.02 13.80
N LEU A 56 14.21 -11.53 12.75
CA LEU A 56 13.54 -10.76 11.70
C LEU A 56 12.07 -10.41 12.05
N ASN A 57 11.67 -10.57 13.32
CA ASN A 57 10.32 -10.30 13.84
C ASN A 57 9.19 -11.21 13.31
N PHE A 58 9.52 -12.41 12.83
CA PHE A 58 8.52 -13.42 12.46
C PHE A 58 8.25 -14.39 13.61
N HIS A 59 7.07 -15.02 13.64
CA HIS A 59 6.72 -15.99 14.67
C HIS A 59 7.60 -17.26 14.62
N GLY A 60 8.13 -17.60 13.44
CA GLY A 60 9.05 -18.71 13.21
C GLY A 60 9.33 -18.94 11.73
N TRP A 61 9.98 -20.06 11.40
CA TRP A 61 10.41 -20.35 10.02
C TRP A 61 9.28 -20.40 9.00
N LYS A 62 8.13 -21.01 9.32
CA LYS A 62 7.02 -21.13 8.36
C LYS A 62 6.47 -19.76 7.95
N ASP A 63 6.27 -18.90 8.93
CA ASP A 63 5.80 -17.53 8.77
C ASP A 63 6.80 -16.71 7.94
N PHE A 64 8.08 -16.74 8.33
CA PHE A 64 9.17 -16.12 7.56
C PHE A 64 9.24 -16.64 6.12
N LYS A 65 9.22 -17.97 5.92
CA LYS A 65 9.34 -18.59 4.59
C LYS A 65 8.22 -18.15 3.67
N LYS A 66 6.98 -18.08 4.17
CA LYS A 66 5.83 -17.59 3.41
C LYS A 66 6.07 -16.15 2.94
N ALA A 67 6.35 -15.24 3.88
CA ALA A 67 6.57 -13.83 3.57
C ALA A 67 7.78 -13.61 2.65
N TYR A 68 8.86 -14.36 2.85
CA TYR A 68 10.06 -14.31 2.01
C TYR A 68 9.78 -14.73 0.56
N LEU A 69 9.02 -15.81 0.36
CA LEU A 69 8.68 -16.28 -0.99
C LEU A 69 7.69 -15.35 -1.68
N GLU A 70 6.76 -14.75 -0.95
CA GLU A 70 5.85 -13.71 -1.46
C GLU A 70 6.63 -12.47 -1.90
N GLU A 71 7.56 -11.97 -1.07
CA GLU A 71 8.43 -10.86 -1.45
C GLU A 71 9.33 -11.20 -2.63
N TRP A 72 9.92 -12.40 -2.67
CA TRP A 72 10.75 -12.82 -3.79
C TRP A 72 9.96 -12.92 -5.09
N ALA A 73 8.75 -13.49 -5.04
CA ALA A 73 7.85 -13.54 -6.18
C ALA A 73 7.47 -12.13 -6.65
N TYR A 74 7.17 -11.20 -5.72
CA TYR A 74 6.91 -9.80 -6.03
C TYR A 74 8.10 -9.14 -6.75
N LEU A 75 9.31 -9.27 -6.20
CA LEU A 75 10.52 -8.69 -6.77
C LEU A 75 10.89 -9.30 -8.15
N ARG A 76 10.49 -10.55 -8.42
CA ARG A 76 10.80 -11.23 -9.70
C ARG A 76 9.72 -11.06 -10.77
N ARG A 77 8.44 -11.01 -10.40
CA ARG A 77 7.31 -11.04 -11.35
C ARG A 77 7.29 -9.84 -12.30
N HIS A 78 7.85 -8.70 -11.92
CA HIS A 78 7.57 -7.47 -12.64
C HIS A 78 8.76 -6.51 -12.79
N PHE A 79 9.95 -7.02 -13.11
CA PHE A 79 10.97 -6.14 -13.73
C PHE A 79 10.45 -5.65 -15.10
N THR A 80 9.65 -4.59 -15.09
CA THR A 80 9.58 -3.70 -16.24
C THR A 80 10.98 -3.21 -16.52
N LYS A 81 11.40 -3.21 -17.80
CA LYS A 81 12.66 -2.56 -18.20
C LYS A 81 12.69 -1.07 -17.82
N THR A 82 11.53 -0.46 -17.58
CA THR A 82 11.42 0.94 -17.18
C THR A 82 11.74 1.11 -15.70
N ASP A 83 12.81 1.86 -15.41
CA ASP A 83 13.16 2.29 -14.05
C ASP A 83 12.14 3.34 -13.56
N ALA A 84 11.50 3.10 -12.42
CA ALA A 84 10.52 4.05 -11.86
C ALA A 84 11.16 5.39 -11.42
N ASN A 85 12.48 5.43 -11.21
CA ASN A 85 13.21 6.62 -10.79
C ASN A 85 13.57 7.54 -11.96
N LEU A 86 13.92 6.94 -13.09
CA LEU A 86 14.30 7.59 -14.35
C LEU A 86 13.61 6.86 -15.51
N PRO A 87 12.28 7.05 -15.68
CA PRO A 87 11.49 6.22 -16.58
C PRO A 87 11.72 6.47 -18.07
N PHE A 88 12.46 7.51 -18.41
CA PHE A 88 12.83 7.84 -19.78
C PHE A 88 14.21 8.53 -19.81
N ASN A 89 14.82 8.52 -20.99
CA ASN A 89 16.14 9.07 -21.27
C ASN A 89 16.05 10.37 -22.07
N LYS A 90 17.12 11.18 -22.01
CA LYS A 90 17.23 12.45 -22.75
C LYS A 90 17.03 12.31 -24.27
N THR A 91 17.39 11.16 -24.83
CA THR A 91 17.32 10.88 -26.29
C THR A 91 16.07 10.11 -26.70
N ASP A 92 15.17 9.78 -25.76
CA ASP A 92 13.93 9.10 -26.10
C ASP A 92 13.02 10.03 -26.93
N SER A 93 12.44 9.48 -28.00
CA SER A 93 11.39 10.17 -28.76
C SER A 93 10.13 10.38 -27.90
N ILE A 94 9.27 11.33 -28.28
CA ILE A 94 7.99 11.57 -27.61
C ILE A 94 7.18 10.27 -27.47
N MET A 95 7.05 9.50 -28.55
CA MET A 95 6.30 8.24 -28.54
C MET A 95 6.95 7.17 -27.65
N THR A 96 8.29 7.15 -27.58
CA THR A 96 9.02 6.26 -26.68
C THR A 96 8.73 6.61 -25.22
N ILE A 97 8.74 7.90 -24.87
CA ILE A 97 8.40 8.39 -23.52
C ILE A 97 6.95 7.96 -23.17
N THR A 98 5.99 8.22 -24.06
CA THR A 98 4.58 7.82 -23.87
C THR A 98 4.45 6.33 -23.60
N LYS A 99 5.10 5.48 -24.40
CA LYS A 99 5.06 4.02 -24.23
C LYS A 99 5.68 3.57 -22.92
N LYS A 100 6.83 4.16 -22.53
CA LYS A 100 7.51 3.83 -21.27
C LYS A 100 6.67 4.20 -20.05
N MET A 101 6.03 5.38 -20.07
CA MET A 101 5.14 5.82 -19.00
C MET A 101 3.91 4.92 -18.88
N ALA A 102 3.23 4.61 -19.98
CA ALA A 102 2.08 3.72 -19.97
C ALA A 102 2.44 2.33 -19.43
N SER A 103 3.56 1.75 -19.88
CA SER A 103 4.04 0.46 -19.39
C SER A 103 4.40 0.48 -17.90
N LEU A 104 4.99 1.57 -17.41
CA LEU A 104 5.36 1.73 -16.01
C LEU A 104 4.12 1.75 -15.10
N GLU A 105 3.11 2.54 -15.46
CA GLU A 105 1.87 2.68 -14.69
C GLU A 105 1.03 1.40 -14.71
N GLN A 106 0.86 0.76 -15.88
CA GLN A 106 0.16 -0.52 -15.99
C GLN A 106 0.80 -1.60 -15.11
N SER A 107 2.14 -1.63 -15.06
CA SER A 107 2.85 -2.61 -14.25
C SER A 107 2.74 -2.30 -12.78
N ALA A 108 2.75 -1.04 -12.37
CA ALA A 108 2.47 -0.66 -10.99
C ALA A 108 1.06 -1.10 -10.57
N ILE A 109 0.04 -0.92 -11.40
CA ILE A 109 -1.32 -1.40 -11.10
C ILE A 109 -1.36 -2.93 -10.99
N SER A 110 -0.72 -3.65 -11.93
CA SER A 110 -0.64 -5.12 -11.91
C SER A 110 0.06 -5.63 -10.65
N ASP A 111 1.16 -4.98 -10.24
CA ASP A 111 1.87 -5.27 -9.00
C ASP A 111 0.93 -5.18 -7.80
N ILE A 112 0.26 -4.02 -7.65
CA ILE A 112 -0.63 -3.79 -6.50
C ILE A 112 -1.74 -4.81 -6.47
N TYR A 113 -2.41 -5.04 -7.61
CA TYR A 113 -3.49 -6.02 -7.70
C TYR A 113 -3.04 -7.41 -7.23
N SER A 114 -1.83 -7.84 -7.60
CA SER A 114 -1.28 -9.14 -7.20
C SER A 114 -1.00 -9.27 -5.70
N LEU A 115 -0.91 -8.15 -4.98
CA LEU A 115 -0.68 -8.08 -3.54
C LEU A 115 -1.98 -7.95 -2.73
N LEU A 116 -3.13 -7.76 -3.40
CA LEU A 116 -4.40 -7.60 -2.71
C LEU A 116 -4.96 -8.95 -2.27
N GLU A 117 -5.26 -9.05 -0.97
CA GLU A 117 -5.86 -10.24 -0.38
C GLU A 117 -7.34 -10.01 -0.08
N HIS A 118 -8.17 -10.99 -0.45
CA HIS A 118 -9.62 -10.93 -0.24
C HIS A 118 -10.01 -10.67 1.22
N GLN A 119 -9.38 -11.37 2.17
CA GLN A 119 -9.72 -11.25 3.59
C GLN A 119 -9.42 -9.83 4.13
N ASN A 120 -8.29 -9.26 3.72
CA ASN A 120 -7.91 -7.90 4.08
C ASN A 120 -8.87 -6.86 3.48
N LEU A 121 -9.22 -7.00 2.20
CA LEU A 121 -10.23 -6.13 1.57
C LEU A 121 -11.61 -6.24 2.23
N ALA A 122 -12.01 -7.44 2.66
CA ALA A 122 -13.27 -7.63 3.39
C ALA A 122 -13.28 -6.93 4.76
N ALA A 123 -12.16 -6.99 5.50
CA ALA A 123 -12.01 -6.25 6.76
C ALA A 123 -12.06 -4.74 6.54
N ILE A 124 -11.38 -4.24 5.51
CA ILE A 124 -11.40 -2.83 5.13
C ILE A 124 -12.81 -2.39 4.70
N LYS A 125 -13.51 -3.20 3.89
CA LYS A 125 -14.90 -2.94 3.51
C LYS A 125 -15.78 -2.72 4.73
N LYS A 126 -15.71 -3.63 5.71
CA LYS A 126 -16.48 -3.52 6.95
C LYS A 126 -16.14 -2.23 7.70
N MET A 127 -14.85 -1.97 7.92
CA MET A 127 -14.37 -0.77 8.59
C MET A 127 -14.86 0.52 7.92
N LEU A 128 -14.80 0.58 6.59
CA LEU A 128 -15.26 1.75 5.84
C LEU A 128 -16.77 1.89 5.87
N LEU A 129 -17.56 0.81 5.79
CA LEU A 129 -19.02 0.91 5.81
C LEU A 129 -19.57 1.31 7.18
N GLU A 130 -19.02 0.75 8.26
CA GLU A 130 -19.50 0.97 9.62
C GLU A 130 -19.11 2.32 10.22
N SER A 131 -18.09 3.00 9.67
CA SER A 131 -17.64 4.28 10.21
C SER A 131 -18.64 5.42 10.01
N ALA A 132 -18.84 6.28 11.00
CA ALA A 132 -19.60 7.52 10.85
C ALA A 132 -18.83 8.49 9.95
N THR A 133 -17.54 8.69 10.26
CA THR A 133 -16.63 9.56 9.52
C THR A 133 -15.35 8.82 9.17
N ILE A 134 -14.79 9.13 8.00
CA ILE A 134 -13.46 8.70 7.59
C ILE A 134 -12.53 9.92 7.63
N ARG A 135 -11.48 9.89 8.45
CA ARG A 135 -10.45 10.95 8.48
C ARG A 135 -9.20 10.50 7.73
N ILE A 136 -8.71 11.31 6.81
CA ILE A 136 -7.47 11.05 6.09
C ILE A 136 -6.34 11.88 6.68
N PHE A 137 -5.30 11.18 7.15
CA PHE A 137 -4.04 11.77 7.58
C PHE A 137 -2.97 11.49 6.53
N SER A 138 -2.65 12.51 5.73
CA SER A 138 -1.63 12.44 4.70
C SER A 138 -0.94 13.80 4.56
N GLN A 139 0.24 13.84 3.94
CA GLN A 139 1.02 15.07 3.80
C GLN A 139 1.45 15.27 2.35
N ASN A 140 1.66 16.55 1.96
CA ASN A 140 2.20 16.96 0.67
C ASN A 140 1.39 16.41 -0.52
N ALA A 141 2.05 15.83 -1.53
CA ALA A 141 1.41 15.32 -2.75
C ALA A 141 0.31 14.27 -2.49
N ASN A 142 0.44 13.47 -1.43
CA ASN A 142 -0.55 12.45 -1.09
C ASN A 142 -1.90 13.08 -0.68
N LEU A 143 -1.88 14.29 -0.12
CA LEU A 143 -3.09 15.02 0.22
C LEU A 143 -3.89 15.36 -1.04
N LEU A 144 -3.21 15.79 -2.11
CA LEU A 144 -3.86 16.12 -3.38
C LEU A 144 -4.56 14.90 -3.99
N ILE A 145 -3.90 13.74 -3.98
CA ILE A 145 -4.45 12.49 -4.50
C ILE A 145 -5.70 12.06 -3.70
N SER A 146 -5.63 12.14 -2.37
CA SER A 146 -6.75 11.71 -1.52
C SER A 146 -7.98 12.62 -1.55
N LYS A 147 -7.87 13.84 -2.10
CA LYS A 147 -9.01 14.77 -2.26
C LYS A 147 -10.04 14.26 -3.26
N ASP A 148 -9.61 13.61 -4.33
CA ASP A 148 -10.53 12.99 -5.30
C ASP A 148 -11.36 11.87 -4.66
N PHE A 149 -10.71 10.98 -3.89
CA PHE A 149 -11.40 9.94 -3.13
C PHE A 149 -12.44 10.51 -2.16
N ALA A 150 -12.07 11.53 -1.39
CA ALA A 150 -13.00 12.17 -0.46
C ALA A 150 -14.20 12.78 -1.21
N LEU A 151 -13.96 13.43 -2.34
CA LEU A 151 -15.02 13.99 -3.18
C LEU A 151 -15.98 12.90 -3.68
N LYS A 152 -15.47 11.79 -4.21
CA LYS A 152 -16.27 10.65 -4.67
C LYS A 152 -17.12 10.06 -3.55
N MET A 153 -16.52 9.85 -2.37
CA MET A 153 -17.19 9.31 -1.18
C MET A 153 -18.26 10.27 -0.63
N ASN A 154 -17.95 11.56 -0.53
CA ASN A 154 -18.89 12.58 -0.06
C ASN A 154 -20.11 12.71 -0.99
N ARG A 155 -19.94 12.56 -2.31
CA ARG A 155 -21.07 12.58 -3.27
C ARG A 155 -22.05 11.43 -3.06
N ILE A 156 -21.57 10.26 -2.64
CA ILE A 156 -22.42 9.12 -2.25
C ILE A 156 -22.88 9.20 -0.78
N GLY A 157 -22.58 10.29 -0.07
CA GLY A 157 -23.03 10.53 1.31
C GLY A 157 -22.19 9.85 2.38
N LYS A 158 -20.99 9.36 2.03
CA LYS A 158 -20.03 8.83 3.00
C LYS A 158 -19.03 9.91 3.37
N GLN A 159 -19.06 10.38 4.62
CA GLN A 159 -18.28 11.54 5.04
C GLN A 159 -16.79 11.20 5.11
N VAL A 160 -16.00 11.86 4.26
CA VAL A 160 -14.53 11.80 4.27
C VAL A 160 -14.00 13.21 4.46
N LEU A 161 -13.15 13.37 5.48
CA LEU A 161 -12.51 14.62 5.85
C LEU A 161 -10.99 14.46 5.86
N HIS A 162 -10.27 15.53 5.53
CA HIS A 162 -8.81 15.58 5.62
C HIS A 162 -8.36 16.29 6.88
N SER A 163 -7.16 15.95 7.34
CA SER A 163 -6.40 16.80 8.26
C SER A 163 -5.47 17.67 7.43
N ASP A 164 -5.89 18.92 7.22
CA ASP A 164 -5.25 19.86 6.28
C ASP A 164 -4.29 20.84 6.98
N ILE A 165 -4.52 21.12 8.27
CA ILE A 165 -3.77 22.13 9.00
C ILE A 165 -2.53 21.48 9.61
N LYS A 166 -1.37 21.83 9.06
CA LYS A 166 -0.08 21.34 9.55
C LYS A 166 0.11 21.70 11.03
N GLY A 167 0.34 20.69 11.87
CA GLY A 167 0.49 20.83 13.32
C GLY A 167 -0.76 20.45 14.11
N GLU A 168 -1.94 20.47 13.49
CA GLU A 168 -3.22 20.17 14.15
C GLU A 168 -3.59 18.68 14.09
N GLU A 169 -2.83 17.86 13.36
CA GLU A 169 -3.20 16.46 13.09
C GLU A 169 -3.40 15.63 14.37
N ARG A 170 -2.68 15.99 15.44
CA ARG A 170 -2.81 15.34 16.75
C ARG A 170 -4.06 15.79 17.51
N TYR A 171 -4.40 17.08 17.46
CA TYR A 171 -5.62 17.58 18.08
C TYR A 171 -6.84 16.98 17.39
N GLU A 172 -6.83 16.93 16.06
CA GLU A 172 -7.87 16.24 15.28
C GLU A 172 -7.97 14.77 15.69
N ALA A 173 -6.85 14.06 15.85
CA ALA A 173 -6.84 12.67 16.29
C ALA A 173 -7.55 12.44 17.64
N TYR A 174 -7.42 13.36 18.60
CA TYR A 174 -8.11 13.27 19.90
C TYR A 174 -9.62 13.41 19.79
N THR A 175 -10.14 13.99 18.70
CA THR A 175 -11.59 14.12 18.49
C THR A 175 -12.24 12.86 17.92
N LEU A 176 -11.46 11.92 17.37
CA LEU A 176 -11.97 10.70 16.76
C LEU A 176 -12.33 9.64 17.82
N THR A 177 -13.41 8.92 17.54
CA THR A 177 -13.98 7.88 18.40
C THR A 177 -13.97 6.51 17.71
N PRO A 178 -14.28 5.40 18.43
CA PRO A 178 -14.42 4.07 17.80
C PRO A 178 -15.50 3.99 16.71
N LYS A 179 -16.38 5.00 16.59
CA LYS A 179 -17.36 5.09 15.51
C LYS A 179 -16.76 5.64 14.21
N ASP A 180 -15.57 6.23 14.25
CA ASP A 180 -14.89 6.79 13.09
C ASP A 180 -13.83 5.80 12.58
N CYS A 181 -13.24 6.06 11.42
CA CYS A 181 -12.01 5.38 11.02
C CYS A 181 -11.01 6.36 10.42
N ALA A 182 -9.74 5.98 10.45
CA ALA A 182 -8.66 6.80 9.92
C ALA A 182 -7.88 6.09 8.81
N ILE A 183 -7.55 6.84 7.75
CA ILE A 183 -6.70 6.36 6.66
C ILE A 183 -5.40 7.17 6.70
N PHE A 184 -4.28 6.46 6.79
CA PHE A 184 -2.95 7.04 6.65
C PHE A 184 -2.41 6.79 5.25
N ILE A 185 -1.85 7.81 4.61
CA ILE A 185 -1.16 7.66 3.32
C ILE A 185 0.27 8.16 3.46
N SER A 186 1.22 7.23 3.48
CA SER A 186 2.64 7.51 3.68
C SER A 186 3.47 6.60 2.80
N TYR A 187 4.40 7.14 2.01
CA TYR A 187 5.22 6.28 1.15
C TYR A 187 6.12 5.34 1.96
N THR A 188 6.87 5.85 2.93
CA THR A 188 7.83 5.03 3.70
C THR A 188 7.20 4.30 4.89
N GLY A 189 6.07 4.78 5.41
CA GLY A 189 5.50 4.29 6.66
C GLY A 189 6.26 4.71 7.91
N GLU A 190 7.23 5.63 7.80
CA GLU A 190 8.11 6.06 8.91
C GLU A 190 7.95 7.54 9.29
N ASN A 191 6.90 8.20 8.82
CA ASN A 191 6.66 9.61 9.16
C ASN A 191 6.29 9.75 10.64
N LYS A 192 7.20 10.36 11.42
CA LYS A 192 7.05 10.54 12.88
C LYS A 192 5.76 11.25 13.29
N SER A 193 5.27 12.20 12.49
CA SER A 193 4.00 12.90 12.79
C SER A 193 2.82 11.94 12.68
N LEU A 194 2.73 11.21 11.57
CA LEU A 194 1.66 10.22 11.34
C LEU A 194 1.72 9.06 12.35
N LEU A 195 2.91 8.62 12.73
CA LEU A 195 3.09 7.59 13.77
C LEU A 195 2.62 8.07 15.15
N ALA A 196 2.86 9.33 15.49
CA ALA A 196 2.34 9.94 16.71
C ALA A 196 0.81 10.03 16.69
N VAL A 197 0.21 10.40 15.55
CA VAL A 197 -1.25 10.39 15.35
C VAL A 197 -1.82 8.99 15.55
N ASN A 198 -1.25 7.97 14.91
CA ASN A 198 -1.71 6.58 15.07
C ASN A 198 -1.62 6.10 16.53
N THR A 199 -0.63 6.57 17.29
CA THR A 199 -0.52 6.26 18.72
C THR A 199 -1.71 6.79 19.53
N ILE A 200 -2.20 7.99 19.19
CA ILE A 200 -3.41 8.58 19.81
C ILE A 200 -4.65 7.78 19.40
N LEU A 201 -4.82 7.54 18.10
CA LEU A 201 -5.97 6.80 17.56
C LEU A 201 -6.11 5.39 18.13
N LYS A 202 -4.99 4.69 18.33
CA LYS A 202 -4.96 3.38 19.02
C LYS A 202 -5.50 3.46 20.44
N LYS A 203 -5.09 4.46 21.22
CA LYS A 203 -5.60 4.65 22.60
C LYS A 203 -7.11 4.90 22.58
N ASN A 204 -7.60 5.63 21.59
CA ASN A 204 -9.02 5.89 21.38
C ASN A 204 -9.78 4.73 20.70
N LYS A 205 -9.11 3.61 20.41
CA LYS A 205 -9.67 2.42 19.74
C LYS A 205 -10.33 2.75 18.38
N VAL A 206 -9.80 3.74 17.67
CA VAL A 206 -10.23 4.09 16.32
C VAL A 206 -9.62 3.07 15.35
N PRO A 207 -10.42 2.39 14.51
CA PRO A 207 -9.90 1.56 13.41
C PRO A 207 -9.03 2.37 12.45
N THR A 208 -7.86 1.84 12.09
CA THR A 208 -6.91 2.54 11.21
C THR A 208 -6.49 1.69 10.01
N LEU A 209 -6.41 2.32 8.84
CA LEU A 209 -5.90 1.76 7.61
C LEU A 209 -4.62 2.48 7.20
N ALA A 210 -3.54 1.74 6.97
CA ALA A 210 -2.33 2.25 6.35
C ALA A 210 -2.32 1.97 4.84
N ILE A 211 -2.10 2.99 4.02
CA ILE A 211 -1.68 2.87 2.62
C ILE A 211 -0.20 3.27 2.57
N THR A 212 0.69 2.28 2.49
CA THR A 212 2.14 2.49 2.59
C THR A 212 2.93 1.42 1.83
N SER A 213 4.22 1.66 1.61
CA SER A 213 5.10 0.74 0.90
C SER A 213 5.02 -0.70 1.44
N ILE A 214 5.12 -1.67 0.53
CA ILE A 214 5.33 -3.08 0.88
C ILE A 214 6.63 -3.26 1.69
N GLY A 215 6.65 -4.26 2.57
CA GLY A 215 7.75 -4.57 3.47
C GLY A 215 7.51 -4.09 4.90
N ASP A 216 8.43 -4.42 5.79
CA ASP A 216 8.28 -4.19 7.22
C ASP A 216 8.48 -2.73 7.59
N ASN A 217 7.41 -2.00 7.91
CA ASN A 217 7.47 -0.59 8.31
C ASN A 217 6.58 -0.32 9.54
N THR A 218 6.91 0.74 10.28
CA THR A 218 6.27 1.02 11.56
C THR A 218 4.77 1.26 11.40
N LEU A 219 4.36 1.98 10.35
CA LEU A 219 2.95 2.26 10.11
C LEU A 219 2.15 1.01 9.73
N SER A 220 2.67 0.13 8.87
CA SER A 220 1.98 -1.11 8.46
C SER A 220 1.77 -2.06 9.64
N ARG A 221 2.76 -2.23 10.53
CA ARG A 221 2.62 -3.01 11.76
C ARG A 221 1.66 -2.37 12.77
N ALA A 222 1.53 -1.05 12.72
CA ALA A 222 0.79 -0.32 13.71
C ALA A 222 -0.68 -0.09 13.31
N CYS A 223 -1.10 -0.25 12.06
CA CYS A 223 -2.50 -0.05 11.70
C CYS A 223 -3.35 -1.33 11.82
N THR A 224 -4.66 -1.17 11.97
CA THR A 224 -5.62 -2.30 12.00
C THR A 224 -5.63 -3.05 10.67
N CYS A 225 -5.57 -2.32 9.57
CA CYS A 225 -5.50 -2.84 8.20
C CYS A 225 -4.34 -2.17 7.45
N PHE A 226 -3.84 -2.83 6.42
CA PHE A 226 -2.74 -2.34 5.59
C PHE A 226 -2.99 -2.65 4.12
N LEU A 227 -2.83 -1.66 3.24
CA LEU A 227 -2.78 -1.85 1.80
C LEU A 227 -1.39 -1.48 1.27
N PRO A 228 -0.70 -2.41 0.61
CA PRO A 228 0.64 -2.18 0.10
C PRO A 228 0.61 -1.27 -1.15
N ILE A 229 1.58 -0.36 -1.25
CA ILE A 229 1.95 0.32 -2.50
C ILE A 229 3.36 -0.10 -2.96
N THR A 230 3.68 0.13 -4.24
CA THR A 230 4.96 -0.31 -4.83
C THR A 230 6.15 0.40 -4.20
N THR A 231 7.27 -0.30 -4.03
CA THR A 231 8.54 0.25 -3.50
C THR A 231 9.59 0.55 -4.57
N ARG A 232 9.17 0.79 -5.82
CA ARG A 232 10.08 0.95 -6.97
C ARG A 232 10.83 2.30 -6.99
N GLU A 233 10.33 3.27 -6.24
CA GLU A 233 10.83 4.63 -6.20
C GLU A 233 11.77 4.85 -5.00
N LYS A 234 12.99 5.30 -5.30
CA LYS A 234 13.97 5.78 -4.32
C LYS A 234 13.58 7.15 -3.80
N LEU A 235 14.01 7.49 -2.58
CA LEU A 235 13.62 8.74 -1.95
C LEU A 235 14.21 10.00 -2.62
N TYR A 236 15.45 9.90 -3.13
CA TYR A 236 16.20 11.07 -3.59
C TYR A 236 16.58 11.03 -5.07
N SER A 237 16.65 9.84 -5.68
CA SER A 237 17.11 9.68 -7.05
C SER A 237 15.99 9.77 -8.10
N LYS A 238 14.74 9.70 -7.66
CA LYS A 238 13.60 9.80 -8.57
C LYS A 238 13.37 11.23 -9.02
N ILE A 239 12.98 11.41 -10.28
CA ILE A 239 12.65 12.73 -10.85
C ILE A 239 11.18 13.12 -10.61
N GLY A 240 10.38 12.22 -10.05
CA GLY A 240 8.97 12.43 -9.77
C GLY A 240 8.34 11.22 -9.09
N ASN A 241 7.12 11.39 -8.60
CA ASN A 241 6.30 10.29 -8.11
C ASN A 241 5.41 9.81 -9.26
N PHE A 242 5.64 8.59 -9.73
CA PHE A 242 4.90 7.95 -10.81
C PHE A 242 4.18 6.70 -10.27
N THR A 243 4.93 5.65 -9.94
CA THR A 243 4.37 4.37 -9.49
C THR A 243 3.73 4.49 -8.11
N SER A 244 4.29 5.32 -7.22
CA SER A 244 3.69 5.57 -5.91
C SER A 244 2.34 6.30 -6.02
N ASN A 245 2.26 7.32 -6.88
CA ASN A 245 1.03 8.07 -7.11
C ASN A 245 -0.07 7.18 -7.71
N ILE A 246 0.22 6.46 -8.79
CA ILE A 246 -0.77 5.59 -9.43
C ILE A 246 -1.22 4.46 -8.52
N SER A 247 -0.32 3.92 -7.67
CA SER A 247 -0.68 2.92 -6.66
C SER A 247 -1.72 3.46 -5.67
N ILE A 248 -1.52 4.68 -5.16
CA ILE A 248 -2.45 5.30 -4.21
C ILE A 248 -3.79 5.60 -4.90
N ILE A 249 -3.77 6.17 -6.10
CA ILE A 249 -4.98 6.45 -6.89
C ILE A 249 -5.78 5.16 -7.10
N TYR A 250 -5.15 4.12 -7.61
CA TYR A 250 -5.78 2.83 -7.87
C TYR A 250 -6.40 2.23 -6.61
N LEU A 251 -5.65 2.20 -5.49
CA LEU A 251 -6.18 1.67 -4.23
C LEU A 251 -7.39 2.46 -3.73
N LEU A 252 -7.33 3.80 -3.79
CA LEU A 252 -8.45 4.64 -3.37
C LEU A 252 -9.68 4.44 -4.27
N ASP A 253 -9.49 4.23 -5.58
CA ASP A 253 -10.57 3.87 -6.50
C ASP A 253 -11.19 2.51 -6.17
N VAL A 254 -10.35 1.52 -5.83
CA VAL A 254 -10.82 0.21 -5.35
C VAL A 254 -11.63 0.35 -4.06
N LEU A 255 -11.17 1.16 -3.09
CA LEU A 255 -11.91 1.42 -1.85
C LEU A 255 -13.25 2.09 -2.12
N TYR A 256 -13.27 3.08 -3.01
CA TYR A 256 -14.51 3.74 -3.43
C TYR A 256 -15.47 2.75 -4.08
N ALA A 257 -15.00 1.93 -5.03
CA ALA A 257 -15.81 0.93 -5.71
C ALA A 257 -16.38 -0.11 -4.73
N ILE A 258 -15.58 -0.55 -3.75
CA ILE A 258 -16.03 -1.47 -2.69
C ILE A 258 -17.17 -0.86 -1.87
N VAL A 259 -17.03 0.40 -1.44
CA VAL A 259 -18.07 1.10 -0.68
C VAL A 259 -19.31 1.36 -1.55
N PHE A 260 -19.10 1.79 -2.79
CA PHE A 260 -20.18 2.05 -3.75
C PHE A 260 -21.03 0.79 -3.96
N SER A 261 -20.38 -0.35 -4.20
CA SER A 261 -21.03 -1.64 -4.48
C SER A 261 -21.92 -2.14 -3.35
N ALA A 262 -21.65 -1.74 -2.10
CA ALA A 262 -22.45 -2.18 -0.95
C ALA A 262 -23.88 -1.62 -0.97
N ASN A 263 -24.10 -0.47 -1.61
CA ASN A 263 -25.40 0.18 -1.78
C ASN A 263 -25.57 0.69 -3.22
N TYR A 264 -25.30 -0.18 -4.20
CA TYR A 264 -25.11 0.20 -5.61
C TYR A 264 -26.26 1.06 -6.16
N ASP A 265 -27.51 0.57 -6.09
CA ASP A 265 -28.66 1.25 -6.70
C ASP A 265 -28.97 2.59 -6.04
N SER A 266 -28.85 2.67 -4.71
CA SER A 266 -29.05 3.90 -3.94
C SER A 266 -27.98 4.94 -4.28
N ASN A 267 -26.71 4.51 -4.35
CA ASN A 267 -25.60 5.39 -4.71
C ASN A 267 -25.71 5.88 -6.16
N LEU A 268 -26.05 4.99 -7.10
CA LEU A 268 -26.25 5.32 -8.51
C LEU A 268 -27.38 6.33 -8.69
N SER A 269 -28.53 6.09 -8.06
CA SER A 269 -29.69 6.99 -8.12
C SER A 269 -29.33 8.37 -7.56
N ARG A 270 -28.67 8.42 -6.40
CA ARG A 270 -28.20 9.66 -5.77
C ARG A 270 -27.26 10.46 -6.68
N LEU A 271 -26.31 9.79 -7.34
CA LEU A 271 -25.37 10.46 -8.24
C LEU A 271 -26.05 10.98 -9.51
N ARG A 272 -26.97 10.21 -10.10
CA ARG A 272 -27.72 10.64 -11.29
C ARG A 272 -28.61 11.84 -11.00
N GLU A 273 -29.38 11.79 -9.92
CA GLU A 273 -30.28 12.87 -9.52
C GLU A 273 -29.50 14.17 -9.27
N LYS A 274 -28.46 14.12 -8.41
CA LYS A 274 -27.62 15.29 -8.13
C LYS A 274 -26.83 15.76 -9.34
N GLY A 275 -26.36 14.82 -10.16
CA GLY A 275 -25.66 15.09 -11.41
C GLY A 275 -26.53 15.92 -12.34
N ARG A 276 -27.76 15.47 -12.62
CA ARG A 276 -28.73 16.20 -13.46
C ARG A 276 -29.10 17.58 -12.89
N ALA A 277 -29.15 17.72 -11.57
CA ALA A 277 -29.48 18.99 -10.93
C ALA A 277 -28.35 20.03 -11.00
N VAL A 278 -27.08 19.60 -10.93
CA VAL A 278 -25.91 20.48 -10.79
C VAL A 278 -25.12 20.64 -12.08
N ASP A 279 -24.99 19.58 -12.87
CA ASP A 279 -24.15 19.54 -14.05
C ASP A 279 -24.95 19.95 -15.30
N LYS A 280 -24.62 21.14 -15.82
CA LYS A 280 -25.29 21.74 -16.99
C LYS A 280 -24.41 21.76 -18.24
N ARG A 281 -23.33 20.96 -18.25
CA ARG A 281 -22.39 20.93 -19.38
C ARG A 281 -23.06 20.37 -20.63
N THR A 282 -22.72 20.94 -21.77
CA THR A 282 -23.17 20.47 -23.09
C THR A 282 -22.19 19.44 -23.66
N ILE A 283 -22.70 18.49 -24.42
CA ILE A 283 -21.94 17.35 -24.93
C ILE A 283 -22.07 17.31 -26.45
N ASN A 284 -20.92 17.35 -27.14
CA ASN A 284 -20.85 17.31 -28.61
C ASN A 284 -20.62 15.91 -29.18
N THR A 285 -20.38 14.90 -28.34
CA THR A 285 -20.15 13.51 -28.72
C THR A 285 -21.28 12.60 -28.22
N ASP A 286 -21.88 11.83 -29.14
CA ASP A 286 -23.01 10.96 -28.79
C ASP A 286 -22.64 9.87 -27.77
N ILE A 287 -21.38 9.42 -27.75
CA ILE A 287 -20.89 8.43 -26.77
C ILE A 287 -21.03 8.91 -25.32
N MET A 288 -20.98 10.23 -25.10
CA MET A 288 -21.10 10.83 -23.77
C MET A 288 -22.53 11.30 -23.45
N LYS A 289 -23.48 11.24 -24.40
CA LYS A 289 -24.86 11.66 -24.16
C LYS A 289 -25.58 10.63 -23.26
N GLU A 290 -26.37 11.13 -22.32
CA GLU A 290 -27.32 10.30 -21.60
C GLU A 290 -28.53 10.01 -22.51
N ASN A 291 -28.94 8.74 -22.61
CA ASN A 291 -30.20 8.34 -23.24
C ASN A 291 -31.42 8.71 -22.37
#